data_AF-A0A419GPK7-F1
#
_entry.id   AF-A0A419GPK7-F1
#
_cell.length_a   1.000
_cell.length_b   1.000
_cell.length_c   1.000
_cell.angle_alpha   90.00
_cell.angle_beta   90.00
_cell.angle_gamma   90.00
#
_symmetry.space_group_name_H-M   'P 1'
#
loop_
_entity.id
_entity.type
_entity.pdbx_description
1 polymer ?
#
loop_
_entity_poly.entity_id
_entity_poly.type
_entity_poly.pdbx_seq_one_letter_code
_entity_poly.pdbx_strand_id
1 'polypeptide(L)' 'MGKAVDFVEHGASGVISAMPFGCMPGTIVSALLKGLKRDTGIPCLSVAYDGVETTCSGIQLEAFMHQAGQYKQQGKVM' A
#
# COMPACT_ATOMS: atom_id res chain seq x y z
N MET A 1 -1.33 5.11 11.03
CA MET A 1 -0.22 4.13 10.92
C MET A 1 -0.41 2.91 11.80
N GLY A 2 -0.77 3.02 13.09
CA GLY A 2 -0.95 1.84 13.96
C GLY A 2 -1.85 0.75 13.36
N LYS A 3 -3.00 1.12 12.80
CA LYS A 3 -3.90 0.17 12.09
C LYS A 3 -3.26 -0.57 10.91
N ALA A 4 -2.35 0.08 10.19
CA ALA A 4 -1.67 -0.55 9.07
C ALA A 4 -0.72 -1.65 9.57
N VAL A 5 0.01 -1.39 10.66
CA VAL A 5 0.88 -2.37 11.31
C VAL A 5 0.05 -3.54 11.85
N ASP A 6 -1.03 -3.24 12.54
CA ASP A 6 -1.98 -4.24 13.05
C ASP A 6 -2.47 -5.17 11.92
N PHE A 7 -2.84 -4.62 10.76
CA PHE A 7 -3.22 -5.46 9.61
C PHE A 7 -2.09 -6.35 9.09
N VAL A 8 -0.84 -5.87 9.09
CA VAL A 8 0.32 -6.69 8.72
C VAL A 8 0.46 -7.87 9.70
N GLU A 9 0.36 -7.60 11.00
CA GLU A 9 0.44 -8.63 12.05
C GLU A 9 -0.70 -9.65 11.95
N HIS A 10 -1.89 -9.23 11.52
CA HIS A 10 -3.04 -10.11 11.27
C HIS A 10 -3.01 -10.83 9.90
N GLY A 11 -1.89 -10.78 9.18
CA GLY A 11 -1.69 -11.55 7.94
C GLY A 11 -2.21 -10.87 6.67
N ALA A 12 -2.35 -9.54 6.67
CA ALA A 12 -2.60 -8.80 5.44
C ALA A 12 -1.45 -9.03 4.44
N SER A 13 -1.78 -9.10 3.16
CA SER A 13 -0.80 -9.28 2.07
C SER A 13 -0.48 -8.00 1.32
N GLY A 14 -1.07 -6.87 1.74
CA GLY A 14 -0.80 -5.55 1.18
C GLY A 14 -1.53 -4.45 1.94
N VAL A 15 -1.03 -3.22 1.88
CA VAL A 15 -1.66 -2.02 2.47
C VAL A 15 -1.83 -0.94 1.40
N ILE A 16 -3.04 -0.39 1.28
CA ILE A 16 -3.32 0.77 0.41
C ILE A 16 -3.76 1.94 1.27
N SER A 17 -3.14 3.10 1.07
CA SER A 17 -3.59 4.38 1.64
C SER A 17 -4.19 5.25 0.54
N ALA A 18 -5.52 5.32 0.52
CA ALA A 18 -6.27 6.25 -0.32
C ALA A 18 -6.46 7.57 0.44
N MET A 19 -6.02 8.68 -0.16
CA MET A 19 -6.04 10.00 0.47
C MET A 19 -6.40 11.09 -0.54
N PRO A 20 -7.06 12.19 -0.13
CA PRO A 20 -7.33 13.30 -1.04
C PRO A 20 -6.03 14.00 -1.46
N PHE A 21 -5.98 14.49 -2.70
CA PHE A 21 -4.83 15.24 -3.22
C PHE A 21 -4.59 16.51 -2.41
N GLY A 22 -3.32 16.86 -2.18
CA GLY A 22 -2.95 18.03 -1.38
C GLY A 22 -3.09 17.87 0.14
N CYS A 23 -3.45 16.68 0.63
CA CYS A 23 -3.40 16.38 2.06
C CYS A 23 -1.92 16.27 2.50
N MET A 24 -1.34 17.35 3.03
CA MET A 24 0.01 17.34 3.63
C MET A 24 0.22 16.19 4.65
N PRO A 25 -0.77 15.80 5.48
CA PRO A 25 -0.69 14.56 6.28
C PRO A 25 -0.52 13.28 5.44
N GLY A 26 -1.12 13.23 4.25
CA GLY A 26 -1.00 12.14 3.29
C GLY A 26 0.43 11.91 2.80
N THR A 27 1.20 12.97 2.58
CA THR A 27 2.62 12.85 2.19
C THR A 27 3.46 12.20 3.29
N ILE A 28 3.21 12.58 4.55
CA ILE A 28 3.85 11.96 5.72
C ILE A 28 3.48 10.48 5.80
N VAL A 29 2.20 10.16 5.61
CA VAL A 29 1.70 8.78 5.55
C VAL A 29 2.38 7.96 4.46
N SER A 30 2.53 8.49 3.25
CA SER A 30 3.24 7.81 2.16
C SER A 30 4.71 7.54 2.49
N ALA A 31 5.38 8.46 3.19
CA ALA A 31 6.76 8.26 3.64
C ALA A 31 6.84 7.14 4.69
N LEU A 32 5.92 7.10 5.64
CA LEU A 32 5.85 6.04 6.66
C LEU A 32 5.54 4.67 6.04
N LEU A 33 4.66 4.59 5.05
CA LEU A 33 4.37 3.35 4.32
C LEU A 33 5.59 2.80 3.58
N LYS A 34 6.48 3.66 3.07
CA LYS A 34 7.77 3.22 2.51
C LYS A 34 8.67 2.60 3.57
N GLY A 35 8.65 3.14 4.79
CA GLY A 35 9.33 2.55 5.95
C GLY A 35 8.75 1.18 6.29
N LEU A 36 7.42 1.08 6.42
CA LEU A 36 6.72 -0.17 6.71
C LEU A 36 7.02 -1.26 5.67
N LYS A 37 7.03 -0.91 4.39
CA LYS A 37 7.41 -1.82 3.30
C LYS A 37 8.85 -2.33 3.44
N ARG A 38 9.79 -1.48 3.86
CA ARG A 38 11.19 -1.89 4.07
C ARG A 38 11.34 -2.82 5.26
N ASP A 39 10.57 -2.58 6.32
CA ASP A 39 10.66 -3.32 7.58
C ASP A 39 9.99 -4.70 7.48
N THR A 40 8.80 -4.75 6.89
CA THR A 40 7.96 -5.96 6.83
C THR A 40 7.98 -6.69 5.49
N GLY A 41 8.51 -6.05 4.45
CA GLY A 41 8.49 -6.55 3.07
C GLY A 41 7.12 -6.49 2.39
N ILE A 42 6.05 -6.11 3.10
CA ILE A 42 4.69 -6.10 2.56
C ILE A 42 4.53 -5.02 1.48
N PRO A 43 3.84 -5.30 0.36
CA PRO A 43 3.58 -4.28 -0.64
C PRO A 43 2.66 -3.19 -0.08
N CYS A 44 3.09 -1.94 -0.25
CA CYS A 44 2.35 -0.74 0.16
C CYS A 44 2.11 0.16 -1.07
N LEU A 45 0.89 0.68 -1.22
CA LEU A 45 0.51 1.65 -2.25
C LEU A 45 -0.12 2.89 -1.61
N SER A 46 0.23 4.07 -2.10
CA SER A 46 -0.43 5.32 -1.71
C SER A 46 -1.11 5.89 -2.95
N VAL A 47 -2.42 6.07 -2.89
CA VAL A 47 -3.24 6.60 -4.00
C VAL A 47 -3.78 7.95 -3.58
N ALA A 48 -3.42 8.99 -4.33
CA ALA A 48 -4.00 10.32 -4.16
C ALA A 48 -5.22 10.45 -5.08
N TYR A 49 -6.37 10.81 -4.51
CA TYR A 49 -7.62 11.03 -5.23
C TYR A 49 -7.93 12.52 -5.25
N ASP A 50 -7.99 13.15 -6.43
CA ASP A 50 -8.31 14.56 -6.62
C ASP A 50 -9.71 14.79 -7.22
N GLY A 51 -10.50 13.72 -7.39
CA GLY A 51 -11.80 13.76 -8.06
C GLY A 51 -11.70 13.72 -9.59
N VAL A 52 -10.48 13.64 -10.14
CA VAL A 52 -10.24 13.37 -11.56
C VAL A 52 -9.87 11.88 -11.69
N GLU A 53 -10.49 11.19 -12.64
CA GLU A 53 -10.12 9.82 -12.96
C GLU A 53 -8.72 9.79 -13.58
N THR A 54 -7.71 9.59 -12.75
CA THR A 54 -6.35 9.34 -13.23
C THR A 54 -6.34 7.99 -13.96
N THR A 55 -6.05 8.03 -15.27
CA THR A 55 -5.96 6.85 -16.14
C THR A 55 -4.94 5.81 -15.65
N CYS A 56 -3.94 6.25 -14.88
CA CYS A 56 -2.88 5.40 -14.34
C CYS A 56 -3.30 4.60 -13.09
N SER A 57 -4.40 4.98 -12.41
CA SER A 57 -4.81 4.36 -11.15
C SER A 57 -5.12 2.87 -11.33
N GLY A 58 -5.70 2.47 -12.47
CA GLY A 58 -5.96 1.07 -12.79
C GLY A 58 -4.67 0.25 -12.91
N ILE A 59 -3.70 0.73 -13.69
CA ILE A 59 -2.41 0.04 -13.90
C ILE A 59 -1.63 -0.07 -12.59
N GLN A 60 -1.63 1.00 -11.77
CA GLN A 60 -0.99 0.97 -10.45
C GLN A 60 -1.63 -0.05 -9.52
N LEU A 61 -2.96 -0.15 -9.55
CA LEU A 61 -3.71 -1.13 -8.76
C LEU A 61 -3.44 -2.56 -9.25
N GLU A 62 -3.43 -2.80 -10.55
CA GLU A 62 -3.08 -4.11 -11.13
C GLU A 62 -1.68 -4.55 -10.73
N ALA A 63 -0.69 -3.65 -10.85
CA ALA A 63 0.69 -3.92 -10.43
C ALA A 63 0.77 -4.21 -8.91
N PHE A 64 0.01 -3.49 -8.09
CA PHE A 64 -0.06 -3.73 -6.65
C PHE A 64 -0.68 -5.09 -6.34
N MET A 65 -1.79 -5.45 -6.98
CA MET A 65 -2.47 -6.74 -6.78
C MET A 65 -1.55 -7.91 -7.18
N HIS A 66 -0.79 -7.74 -8.26
CA HIS A 66 0.23 -8.71 -8.65
C HIS A 66 1.32 -8.86 -7.57
N GLN A 67 1.86 -7.76 -7.04
CA GLN A 67 2.84 -7.77 -5.95
C GLN A 67 2.29 -8.40 -4.66
N ALA A 68 1.06 -8.07 -4.27
CA ALA A 68 0.39 -8.62 -3.10
C ALA A 68 0.14 -10.13 -3.24
N GLY A 69 -0.27 -10.56 -4.43
CA GLY A 69 -0.43 -11.97 -4.77
C GLY A 69 0.90 -12.74 -4.67
N GLN A 70 1.98 -12.17 -5.19
CA GLN A 70 3.32 -12.75 -5.07
C GLN A 70 3.79 -12.83 -3.63
N TYR A 71 3.62 -11.76 -2.83
CA TYR A 71 3.98 -11.75 -1.41
C TYR A 71 3.25 -12.85 -0.63
N LYS A 72 1.94 -13.02 -0.86
CA LYS A 72 1.13 -14.09 -0.26
C LYS A 72 1.58 -15.49 -0.67
N GLN A 73 2.02 -15.67 -1.93
CA GLN A 73 2.52 -16.96 -2.42
C GLN A 73 3.93 -17.27 -1.90
N GLN A 74 4.82 -16.26 -1.79
CA GLN A 74 6.16 -16.40 -1.24
C GLN A 74 6.14 -16.70 0.28
N GLY A 75 5.20 -16.10 1.03
CA GLY A 75 4.97 -16.43 2.44
C GLY A 75 4.44 -17.86 2.69
N LYS A 76 4.14 -18.63 1.63
CA LYS A 76 3.71 -20.04 1.71
C LYS A 76 4.86 -21.04 1.53
N VAL A 77 6.10 -20.58 1.38
CA VAL A 77 7.31 -21.39 1.10
C VAL A 77 8.37 -21.27 2.22
N MET A 78 7.95 -21.02 3.47
CA MET A 78 8.83 -21.17 4.63
C MET A 78 8.13 -21.95 5.74
#